data_AF-A0A180FR85-F1
#
_entry.id   AF-A0A180FR85-F1
#
_cell.length_a   1.000
_cell.length_b   1.000
_cell.length_c   1.000
_cell.angle_alpha   90.00
_cell.angle_beta   90.00
_cell.angle_gamma   90.00
#
_symmetry.space_group_name_H-M   'P 1'
#
loop_
_entity.id
_entity.type
_entity.pdbx_description
1 polymer ?
#
loop_
_entity_poly.entity_id
_entity_poly.type
_entity_poly.pdbx_seq_one_letter_code
_entity_poly.pdbx_strand_id
1 'polypeptide(L)'
;MNTKVFFLAIIGLALFSCSENEAIDKVNVTGELSVVVTLTPETKDVLTAFTGNDIKSFNLATREIVFVNPTTADNLRTRITGLFATMTFYLNERPLLDSVCVYSPLASFYYNDLTFVSIDSKCYLLDGFPASDNLGASKEKAQRLREENAQARKAEWDTFIKYLRDTGKLVE
;
A
#
# COMPACT_ATOMS: atom_id res chain seq x y z
N MET A 1 3.04 52.71 -51.67
CA MET A 1 4.25 51.99 -52.10
C MET A 1 4.66 51.04 -50.99
N ASN A 2 4.83 49.77 -51.34
CA ASN A 2 5.39 48.64 -50.55
C ASN A 2 4.49 47.88 -49.58
N THR A 3 3.65 47.05 -50.21
CA THR A 3 3.31 45.66 -49.87
C THR A 3 4.41 44.89 -49.14
N LYS A 4 4.05 44.17 -48.07
CA LYS A 4 4.59 42.82 -47.78
C LYS A 4 3.47 41.91 -47.25
N VAL A 5 3.19 40.91 -48.06
CA VAL A 5 2.36 39.73 -47.78
C VAL A 5 3.12 38.83 -46.80
N PHE A 6 2.45 38.25 -45.80
CA PHE A 6 2.90 37.04 -45.14
C PHE A 6 1.73 36.09 -44.83
N PHE A 7 1.70 35.02 -45.63
CA PHE A 7 1.32 33.64 -45.40
C PHE A 7 0.17 33.24 -44.44
N LEU A 8 -0.73 32.44 -45.03
CA LEU A 8 -1.66 31.50 -44.42
C LEU A 8 -1.05 30.63 -43.30
N ALA A 9 -1.86 30.29 -42.30
CA ALA A 9 -2.09 28.90 -41.90
C ALA A 9 -3.41 28.76 -41.14
N ILE A 10 -4.45 28.28 -41.83
CA ILE A 10 -5.58 27.60 -41.21
C ILE A 10 -5.10 26.17 -40.95
N ILE A 11 -4.97 25.76 -39.69
CA ILE A 11 -4.91 24.34 -39.34
C ILE A 11 -6.01 24.10 -38.31
N GLY A 12 -7.11 23.55 -38.83
CA GLY A 12 -8.23 23.07 -38.05
C GLY A 12 -7.89 21.78 -37.28
N LEU A 13 -8.67 21.56 -36.23
CA LEU A 13 -8.70 20.36 -35.41
C LEU A 13 -8.75 19.08 -36.25
N ALA A 14 -7.95 18.07 -35.87
CA ALA A 14 -8.38 16.67 -35.87
C ALA A 14 -7.51 15.84 -34.90
N LEU A 15 -8.12 15.52 -33.75
CA LEU A 15 -8.25 14.19 -33.15
C LEU A 15 -7.00 13.29 -32.94
N PHE A 16 -6.82 12.94 -31.65
CA PHE A 16 -6.57 11.60 -31.10
C PHE A 16 -5.69 10.60 -31.87
N SER A 17 -4.51 10.33 -31.31
CA SER A 17 -3.81 9.02 -31.23
C SER A 17 -2.33 9.27 -30.92
N CYS A 18 -1.58 8.46 -30.17
CA CYS A 18 -1.83 7.22 -29.45
C CYS A 18 -0.60 7.01 -28.54
N SER A 19 -0.80 6.65 -27.29
CA SER A 19 -0.19 5.43 -26.78
C SER A 19 -1.08 4.95 -25.64
N GLU A 20 -1.97 4.03 -25.97
CA GLU A 20 -2.45 3.07 -24.98
C GLU A 20 -1.21 2.35 -24.46
N ASN A 21 -0.73 2.78 -23.29
CA ASN A 21 0.21 1.95 -22.55
C ASN A 21 -0.60 0.78 -21.99
N GLU A 22 -0.34 -0.34 -22.65
CA GLU A 22 -0.35 -1.73 -22.18
C GLU A 22 -1.21 -2.00 -20.95
N ALA A 23 -2.21 -2.86 -21.20
CA ALA A 23 -3.09 -3.52 -20.26
C ALA A 23 -2.53 -3.56 -18.82
N ILE A 24 -2.99 -2.61 -18.01
CA ILE A 24 -3.21 -2.90 -16.60
C ILE A 24 -4.19 -4.06 -16.62
N ASP A 25 -3.75 -5.24 -16.17
CA ASP A 25 -4.66 -6.35 -15.90
C ASP A 25 -5.84 -5.74 -15.14
N LYS A 26 -7.02 -5.77 -15.76
CA LYS A 26 -8.25 -5.26 -15.14
C LYS A 26 -8.41 -6.07 -13.87
N VAL A 27 -7.97 -5.49 -12.75
CA VAL A 27 -8.21 -6.05 -11.42
C VAL A 27 -9.72 -6.09 -11.33
N ASN A 28 -10.27 -7.31 -11.36
CA ASN A 28 -11.70 -7.52 -11.30
C ASN A 28 -12.08 -7.35 -9.83
N VAL A 29 -12.22 -6.10 -9.39
CA VAL A 29 -12.49 -5.77 -7.98
C VAL A 29 -14.00 -5.86 -7.75
N THR A 30 -14.48 -7.07 -7.49
CA THR A 30 -15.84 -7.27 -7.00
C THR A 30 -15.85 -7.14 -5.49
N GLY A 31 -16.29 -6.02 -4.91
CA GLY A 31 -16.67 -5.96 -3.47
C GLY A 31 -15.57 -6.30 -2.44
N GLU A 32 -14.32 -6.53 -2.88
CA GLU A 32 -13.31 -7.27 -2.14
C GLU A 32 -12.13 -6.37 -1.80
N LEU A 33 -11.51 -6.62 -0.65
CA LEU A 33 -10.22 -6.02 -0.28
C LEU A 33 -9.15 -6.46 -1.30
N SER A 34 -8.35 -5.53 -1.80
CA SER A 34 -7.16 -5.82 -2.58
C SER A 34 -5.98 -5.01 -2.08
N VAL A 35 -4.78 -5.57 -2.15
CA VAL A 35 -3.56 -4.91 -1.68
C VAL A 35 -2.58 -4.83 -2.82
N VAL A 36 -2.15 -3.61 -3.12
CA VAL A 36 -1.17 -3.30 -4.16
C VAL A 36 0.08 -2.78 -3.49
N VAL A 37 1.24 -3.24 -3.95
CA VAL A 37 2.54 -2.71 -3.54
C VAL A 37 3.08 -1.83 -4.65
N THR A 38 3.52 -0.63 -4.28
CA THR A 38 4.38 0.21 -5.12
C THR A 38 5.82 -0.05 -4.69
N LEU A 39 6.62 -0.69 -5.54
CA LEU A 39 8.00 -1.08 -5.21
C LEU A 39 8.96 0.10 -5.18
N THR A 40 8.77 1.03 -6.11
CA THR A 40 9.62 2.18 -6.37
C THR A 40 8.73 3.36 -6.75
N PRO A 41 8.72 4.44 -5.96
CA PRO A 41 7.87 5.61 -6.24
C PRO A 41 8.14 6.25 -7.61
N GLU A 42 9.37 6.12 -8.12
CA GLU A 42 9.84 6.77 -9.34
C GLU A 42 9.37 6.06 -10.61
N THR A 43 9.45 4.72 -10.65
CA THR A 43 9.08 3.93 -11.83
C THR A 43 7.61 3.47 -11.79
N LYS A 44 6.94 3.64 -10.64
CA LYS A 44 5.57 3.16 -10.40
C LYS A 44 5.41 1.66 -10.70
N ASP A 45 6.46 0.88 -10.44
CA ASP A 45 6.37 -0.57 -10.54
C ASP A 45 5.40 -1.06 -9.46
N VAL A 46 4.22 -1.47 -9.91
CA VAL A 46 3.13 -1.94 -9.07
C VAL A 46 2.94 -3.43 -9.22
N LEU A 47 2.65 -4.10 -8.11
CA LEU A 47 2.25 -5.50 -8.10
C LEU A 47 1.07 -5.70 -7.16
N THR A 48 0.14 -6.57 -7.57
CA THR A 48 -0.85 -7.11 -6.65
C THR A 48 -0.14 -8.02 -5.65
N ALA A 49 -0.27 -7.68 -4.37
CA ALA A 49 0.30 -8.42 -3.26
C ALA A 49 -0.60 -9.59 -2.89
N PHE A 50 -1.83 -9.30 -2.48
CA PHE A 50 -2.86 -10.26 -2.08
C PHE A 50 -4.25 -9.63 -2.09
N THR A 51 -5.29 -10.44 -2.01
CA THR A 51 -6.69 -9.99 -1.85
C THR A 51 -7.29 -10.42 -0.52
N GLY A 52 -8.51 -9.97 -0.25
CA GLY A 52 -9.26 -10.37 0.93
C GLY A 52 -9.47 -11.88 1.01
N ASN A 53 -9.60 -12.58 -0.11
CA ASN A 53 -9.72 -14.05 -0.16
C ASN A 53 -8.45 -14.78 0.23
N ASP A 54 -7.28 -14.15 0.07
CA ASP A 54 -6.01 -14.73 0.52
C ASP A 54 -5.85 -14.68 2.03
N ILE A 55 -6.61 -13.82 2.73
CA ILE A 55 -6.58 -13.68 4.19
C ILE A 55 -7.44 -14.77 4.82
N LYS A 56 -6.80 -15.63 5.62
CA LYS A 56 -7.47 -16.59 6.50
C LYS A 56 -7.97 -15.91 7.76
N SER A 57 -7.12 -15.13 8.41
CA SER A 57 -7.48 -14.39 9.61
C SER A 57 -6.57 -13.20 9.85
N PHE A 58 -7.07 -12.20 10.56
CA PHE A 58 -6.32 -11.11 11.13
C PHE A 58 -6.51 -11.10 12.65
N ASN A 59 -5.42 -11.25 13.40
CA ASN A 59 -5.46 -11.19 14.85
C ASN A 59 -5.35 -9.73 15.32
N LEU A 60 -6.38 -9.23 15.99
CA LEU A 60 -6.44 -7.82 16.39
C LEU A 60 -5.37 -7.46 17.44
N ALA A 61 -5.06 -8.38 18.36
CA ALA A 61 -4.11 -8.17 19.43
C ALA A 61 -2.65 -8.20 18.94
N THR A 62 -2.29 -9.17 18.09
CA THR A 62 -0.93 -9.33 17.57
C THR A 62 -0.69 -8.57 16.26
N ARG A 63 -1.76 -8.12 15.61
CA ARG A 63 -1.77 -7.55 14.26
C ARG A 63 -1.29 -8.48 13.15
N GLU A 64 -1.26 -9.79 13.42
CA GLU A 64 -0.81 -10.81 12.47
C GLU A 64 -1.85 -11.05 11.38
N ILE A 65 -1.41 -11.03 10.12
CA ILE A 65 -2.16 -11.49 8.96
C ILE A 65 -1.76 -12.94 8.71
N VAL A 66 -2.71 -13.86 8.85
CA VAL A 66 -2.56 -15.26 8.49
C VAL A 66 -3.18 -15.46 7.11
N PHE A 67 -2.41 -16.01 6.18
CA PHE A 67 -2.88 -16.31 4.83
C PHE A 67 -3.47 -17.72 4.73
N VAL A 68 -4.39 -17.91 3.78
CA VAL A 68 -4.95 -19.22 3.42
C VAL A 68 -3.85 -20.13 2.88
N ASN A 69 -3.04 -19.61 1.95
CA ASN A 69 -1.84 -20.29 1.47
C ASN A 69 -0.63 -19.88 2.36
N PRO A 70 0.00 -20.80 3.08
CA PRO A 70 1.13 -20.48 3.96
C PRO A 70 2.35 -19.95 3.20
N THR A 71 2.50 -20.24 1.90
CA THR A 71 3.63 -19.73 1.12
C THR A 71 3.47 -18.26 0.72
N THR A 72 2.29 -17.65 0.90
CA THR A 72 2.04 -16.26 0.51
C THR A 72 2.98 -15.29 1.24
N ALA A 73 3.23 -15.51 2.53
CA ALA A 73 4.13 -14.65 3.31
C ALA A 73 5.57 -14.66 2.76
N ASP A 74 6.09 -15.85 2.41
CA ASP A 74 7.42 -16.00 1.82
C ASP A 74 7.49 -15.42 0.40
N ASN A 75 6.44 -15.61 -0.39
CA ASN A 75 6.34 -15.05 -1.73
C ASN A 75 6.32 -13.51 -1.69
N LEU A 76 5.58 -12.91 -0.74
CA LEU A 76 5.58 -11.46 -0.55
C LEU A 76 6.96 -10.96 -0.15
N ARG A 77 7.62 -11.63 0.81
CA ARG A 77 8.97 -11.29 1.25
C ARG A 77 10.01 -11.30 0.13
N THR A 78 9.91 -12.26 -0.79
CA THR A 78 10.85 -12.40 -1.91
C THR A 78 10.57 -11.46 -3.06
N ARG A 79 9.30 -11.06 -3.28
CA ARG A 79 8.88 -10.16 -4.36
C ARG A 79 8.99 -8.68 -3.99
N ILE A 80 8.84 -8.34 -2.70
CA ILE A 80 8.86 -6.96 -2.23
C ILE A 80 10.28 -6.62 -1.76
N THR A 81 11.13 -6.20 -2.70
CA THR A 81 12.56 -5.98 -2.45
C THR A 81 12.95 -4.50 -2.37
N GLY A 82 12.03 -3.56 -2.64
CA GLY A 82 12.30 -2.12 -2.64
C GLY A 82 12.51 -1.55 -1.23
N LEU A 83 13.56 -0.74 -1.04
CA LEU A 83 13.87 -0.06 0.23
C LEU A 83 12.79 0.93 0.70
N PHE A 84 11.97 1.41 -0.24
CA PHE A 84 10.92 2.40 -0.01
C PHE A 84 9.57 1.91 -0.53
N ALA A 85 9.38 0.60 -0.56
CA ALA A 85 8.11 0.03 -1.00
C ALA A 85 6.98 0.47 -0.07
N THR A 86 5.85 0.80 -0.65
CA THR A 86 4.62 1.11 0.07
C THR A 86 3.49 0.19 -0.36
N MET A 87 2.55 -0.05 0.53
CA MET A 87 1.31 -0.76 0.25
C MET A 87 0.12 0.17 0.31
N THR A 88 -0.80 -0.01 -0.62
CA THR A 88 -2.13 0.57 -0.55
C THR A 88 -3.15 -0.55 -0.50
N PHE A 89 -3.97 -0.53 0.55
CA PHE A 89 -5.13 -1.40 0.68
C PHE A 89 -6.30 -0.69 0.04
N TYR A 90 -6.97 -1.35 -0.90
CA TYR A 90 -8.18 -0.87 -1.53
C TYR A 90 -9.37 -1.68 -1.01
N LEU A 91 -10.48 -1.01 -0.77
CA LEU A 91 -11.77 -1.64 -0.52
C LEU A 91 -12.76 -1.10 -1.54
N ASN A 92 -13.33 -1.98 -2.36
CA ASN A 92 -14.25 -1.59 -3.45
C ASN A 92 -13.61 -0.53 -4.37
N GLU A 93 -12.37 -0.78 -4.80
CA GLU A 93 -11.58 0.11 -5.69
C GLU A 93 -11.19 1.47 -5.11
N ARG A 94 -11.55 1.76 -3.85
CA ARG A 94 -11.17 2.99 -3.17
C ARG A 94 -10.00 2.74 -2.23
N PRO A 95 -8.95 3.58 -2.22
CA PRO A 95 -7.91 3.52 -1.21
C PRO A 95 -8.54 3.57 0.19
N LEU A 96 -8.17 2.61 1.03
CA LEU A 96 -8.60 2.49 2.42
C LEU A 96 -7.43 2.78 3.35
N LEU A 97 -6.38 1.96 3.31
CA LEU A 97 -5.12 2.21 4.03
C LEU A 97 -4.07 2.56 3.00
N ASP A 98 -3.79 3.85 2.85
CA ASP A 98 -2.86 4.33 1.84
C ASP A 98 -1.45 4.54 2.41
N SER A 99 -0.45 4.35 1.54
CA SER A 99 0.97 4.58 1.83
C SER A 99 1.48 3.86 3.08
N VAL A 100 1.01 2.63 3.32
CA VAL A 100 1.51 1.76 4.39
C VAL A 100 2.97 1.43 4.10
N CYS A 101 3.87 1.74 5.03
CA CYS A 101 5.29 1.47 4.84
C CYS A 101 5.54 -0.03 4.80
N VAL A 102 6.37 -0.54 3.87
CA VAL A 102 6.83 -1.93 3.92
C VAL A 102 8.20 -1.95 4.59
N TYR A 103 8.30 -2.66 5.72
CA TYR A 103 9.59 -2.88 6.37
C TYR A 103 10.51 -3.72 5.48
N SER A 104 11.72 -3.21 5.26
CA SER A 104 12.81 -3.96 4.64
C SER A 104 13.92 -4.23 5.66
N PRO A 105 14.37 -5.49 5.83
CA PRO A 105 15.51 -5.80 6.70
C PRO A 105 16.84 -5.23 6.18
N LEU A 106 16.87 -4.76 4.93
CA LEU A 106 18.03 -4.09 4.35
C LEU A 106 18.14 -2.61 4.76
N ALA A 107 17.07 -2.06 5.35
CA ALA A 107 17.00 -0.68 5.77
C ALA A 107 17.20 -0.54 7.29
N SER A 108 17.97 0.45 7.71
CA SER A 108 18.11 0.85 9.13
C SER A 108 17.10 1.93 9.54
N PHE A 109 15.91 1.93 8.93
CA PHE A 109 14.86 2.88 9.24
C PHE A 109 13.93 2.33 10.33
N TYR A 110 13.39 3.23 11.13
CA TYR A 110 12.22 2.96 11.94
C TYR A 110 11.05 3.79 11.41
N TYR A 111 9.89 3.17 11.41
CA TYR A 111 8.64 3.76 10.96
C TYR A 111 7.80 4.10 12.18
N ASN A 112 7.15 5.27 12.15
CA ASN A 112 6.27 5.76 13.20
C ASN A 112 4.81 5.79 12.75
N ASP A 113 4.49 5.10 11.67
CA ASP A 113 3.16 5.01 11.08
C ASP A 113 2.87 3.55 10.73
N LEU A 114 1.67 3.25 10.25
CA LEU A 114 1.22 1.91 9.88
C LEU A 114 2.23 1.25 8.92
N THR A 115 2.75 0.10 9.35
CA THR A 115 3.86 -0.58 8.69
C THR A 115 3.52 -2.05 8.48
N PHE A 116 3.62 -2.51 7.23
CA PHE A 116 3.62 -3.92 6.88
C PHE A 116 4.98 -4.54 7.16
N VAL A 117 4.99 -5.63 7.91
CA VAL A 117 6.23 -6.30 8.34
C VAL A 117 6.13 -7.78 7.99
N SER A 118 7.15 -8.31 7.31
CA SER A 118 7.30 -9.75 7.06
C SER A 118 8.57 -10.27 7.72
N ILE A 119 8.44 -11.09 8.77
CA ILE A 119 9.54 -11.66 9.56
C ILE A 119 9.21 -13.12 9.84
N ASP A 120 10.18 -14.01 9.68
CA ASP A 120 10.05 -15.46 9.97
C ASP A 120 8.79 -16.09 9.36
N SER A 121 8.52 -15.78 8.09
CA SER A 121 7.36 -16.26 7.32
C SER A 121 5.99 -15.83 7.90
N LYS A 122 5.97 -14.80 8.75
CA LYS A 122 4.76 -14.18 9.28
C LYS A 122 4.63 -12.75 8.80
N CYS A 123 3.39 -12.31 8.59
CA CYS A 123 3.10 -10.96 8.15
C CYS A 123 2.27 -10.21 9.20
N TYR A 124 2.57 -8.93 9.38
CA TYR A 124 1.94 -8.08 10.38
C TYR A 124 1.63 -6.70 9.81
N LEU A 125 0.64 -6.04 10.39
CA LEU A 125 0.30 -4.64 10.12
C LEU A 125 0.42 -3.83 11.43
N LEU A 126 1.61 -3.32 11.71
CA LEU A 126 1.99 -2.75 13.00
C LEU A 126 1.88 -1.23 13.02
N ASP A 127 1.59 -0.66 14.20
CA ASP A 127 1.62 0.77 14.45
C ASP A 127 3.07 1.24 14.68
N GLY A 128 3.82 1.31 13.58
CA GLY A 128 5.26 1.54 13.55
C GLY A 128 6.10 0.29 13.82
N PHE A 129 7.34 0.33 13.35
CA PHE A 129 8.32 -0.75 13.50
C PHE A 129 9.76 -0.19 13.52
N PRO A 130 10.69 -0.73 14.33
CA PRO A 130 10.51 -1.76 15.37
C PRO A 130 9.66 -1.26 16.53
N ALA A 131 9.39 -2.10 17.54
CA ALA A 131 8.72 -1.66 18.77
C ALA A 131 9.45 -0.44 19.38
N SER A 132 8.70 0.52 19.93
CA SER A 132 9.26 1.78 20.44
C SER A 132 10.28 1.57 21.58
N ASP A 133 10.12 0.50 22.36
CA ASP A 133 11.07 0.07 23.39
C ASP A 133 12.46 -0.24 22.84
N ASN A 134 12.57 -0.56 21.55
CA ASN A 134 13.84 -0.85 20.88
C ASN A 134 14.53 0.41 20.34
N LEU A 135 13.95 1.61 20.52
CA LEU A 135 14.45 2.87 19.92
C LEU A 135 15.36 3.70 20.85
N GLY A 136 15.64 3.22 22.06
CA GLY A 136 16.52 3.89 23.02
C GLY A 136 16.10 5.34 23.25
N ALA A 137 17.03 6.28 23.01
CA ALA A 137 16.80 7.71 23.21
C ALA A 137 15.67 8.30 22.34
N SER A 138 15.26 7.62 21.27
CA SER A 138 14.18 8.07 20.38
C SER A 138 12.80 7.54 20.77
N LYS A 139 12.70 6.71 21.83
CA LYS A 139 11.45 6.06 22.27
C LYS A 139 10.29 7.05 22.46
N GLU A 140 10.48 8.09 23.27
CA GLU A 140 9.39 9.03 23.61
C GLU A 140 8.87 9.77 22.38
N LYS A 141 9.78 10.25 21.52
CA LYS A 141 9.42 10.93 20.27
C LYS A 141 8.67 9.98 19.33
N ALA A 142 9.16 8.75 19.18
CA ALA A 142 8.54 7.75 18.31
C ALA A 142 7.15 7.34 18.81
N GLN A 143 6.99 7.15 20.12
CA GLN A 143 5.69 6.80 20.71
C GLN A 143 4.66 7.91 20.46
N ARG A 144 5.02 9.17 20.71
CA ARG A 144 4.12 10.30 20.44
C ARG A 144 3.71 10.36 18.96
N LEU A 145 4.67 10.21 18.04
CA LEU A 145 4.38 10.23 16.60
C LEU A 145 3.47 9.06 16.18
N ARG A 146 3.64 7.87 16.77
CA ARG A 146 2.77 6.72 16.49
C ARG A 146 1.35 6.96 16.98
N GLU A 147 1.18 7.48 18.19
CA GLU A 147 -0.13 7.84 18.73
C GLU A 147 -0.83 8.88 17.84
N GLU A 148 -0.11 9.92 17.40
CA GLU A 148 -0.61 10.93 16.47
C GLU A 148 -1.04 10.33 15.12
N ASN A 149 -0.19 9.48 14.52
CA ASN A 149 -0.46 8.86 13.22
C ASN A 149 -1.59 7.80 13.29
N ALA A 150 -1.63 6.99 14.34
CA ALA A 150 -2.70 6.03 14.59
C ALA A 150 -4.05 6.74 14.74
N GLN A 151 -4.07 7.88 15.44
CA GLN A 151 -5.27 8.69 15.56
C GLN A 151 -5.68 9.30 14.21
N ALA A 152 -4.72 9.75 13.39
CA ALA A 152 -4.98 10.26 12.05
C ALA A 152 -5.60 9.20 11.12
N ARG A 153 -5.18 7.93 11.25
CA ARG A 153 -5.69 6.80 10.46
C ARG A 153 -6.91 6.11 11.06
N LYS A 154 -7.43 6.61 12.20
CA LYS A 154 -8.45 5.89 12.98
C LYS A 154 -9.67 5.48 12.15
N ALA A 155 -10.21 6.37 11.32
CA ALA A 155 -11.40 6.07 10.52
C ALA A 155 -11.16 4.97 9.48
N GLU A 156 -9.98 4.98 8.84
CA GLU A 156 -9.55 4.00 7.86
C GLU A 156 -9.29 2.65 8.51
N TRP A 157 -8.61 2.67 9.66
CA TRP A 157 -8.36 1.50 10.49
C TRP A 157 -9.66 0.84 10.96
N ASP A 158 -10.59 1.63 11.51
CA ASP A 158 -11.89 1.12 11.98
C ASP A 158 -12.69 0.49 10.82
N THR A 159 -12.60 1.07 9.62
CA THR A 159 -13.23 0.52 8.41
C THR A 159 -12.58 -0.80 7.99
N PHE A 160 -11.25 -0.92 8.05
CA PHE A 160 -10.53 -2.17 7.80
C PHE A 160 -10.92 -3.26 8.79
N ILE A 161 -10.96 -2.94 10.10
CA ILE A 161 -11.39 -3.88 11.14
C ILE A 161 -12.86 -4.29 10.94
N LYS A 162 -13.74 -3.36 10.59
CA LYS A 162 -15.13 -3.67 10.28
C LYS A 162 -15.24 -4.66 9.12
N TYR A 163 -14.52 -4.42 8.03
CA TYR A 163 -14.48 -5.34 6.88
C TYR A 163 -14.06 -6.76 7.29
N LEU A 164 -12.98 -6.88 8.08
CA LEU A 164 -12.50 -8.19 8.55
C LEU A 164 -13.51 -8.88 9.46
N ARG A 165 -14.21 -8.12 10.32
CA ARG A 165 -15.28 -8.65 11.17
C ARG A 165 -16.46 -9.15 10.34
N ASP A 166 -16.96 -8.32 9.43
CA ASP A 166 -18.12 -8.64 8.58
C ASP A 166 -17.86 -9.86 7.68
N THR A 167 -16.59 -10.09 7.30
CA THR A 167 -16.16 -11.23 6.47
C THR A 167 -15.70 -12.45 7.28
N GLY A 168 -15.83 -12.43 8.61
CA GLY A 168 -15.48 -13.56 9.47
C GLY A 168 -13.97 -13.84 9.56
N LYS A 169 -13.13 -12.84 9.27
CA LYS A 169 -11.67 -12.94 9.26
C LYS A 169 -11.01 -12.30 10.47
N LEU A 170 -11.75 -11.56 11.29
CA LEU A 170 -11.22 -10.95 12.52
C LEU A 170 -11.16 -11.98 13.65
N VAL A 171 -10.01 -12.05 14.32
CA VAL A 171 -9.82 -12.77 15.60
C VAL A 171 -9.56 -11.72 16.67
N GLU A 172 -10.41 -11.67 17.70
CA GLU A 172 -10.34 -10.73 18.82
C GLU A 172 -9.55 -11.30 20.00
#